data_AF-A0A2G9N370-F1
#
_entry.id   AF-A0A2G9N370-F1
#
_cell.length_a   1.000
_cell.length_b   1.000
_cell.length_c   1.000
_cell.angle_alpha   90.00
_cell.angle_beta   90.00
_cell.angle_gamma   90.00
#
_symmetry.space_group_name_H-M   'P 1'
#
loop_
_entity.id
_entity.type
_entity.pdbx_description
1 polymer ?
#
loop_
_entity_poly.entity_id
_entity_poly.type
_entity_poly.pdbx_seq_one_letter_code
_entity_poly.pdbx_strand_id
1 'polypeptide(L)'
;MDKIHFSRPPTLKEIETALKQGTREIYISQSSSERMSKRTQKKIKESGITINIEKVAGRPINMSLQKILEIVELHKDHRTYREIEQITGIPKSTVHYIIKYAQRQKIKKGKKIVYL
;
A
#
# COMPACT_ATOMS: atom_id res chain seq x y z
N MET A 1 1.68 -18.90 2.04
CA MET A 1 1.63 -17.41 1.97
C MET A 1 0.23 -17.03 2.41
N ASP A 2 0.05 -16.43 3.60
CA ASP A 2 -1.32 -16.29 4.15
C ASP A 2 -2.15 -15.17 3.49
N LYS A 3 -1.47 -14.14 2.94
CA LYS A 3 -2.12 -12.91 2.44
C LYS A 3 -1.50 -12.47 1.11
N ILE A 4 -2.34 -12.03 0.18
CA ILE A 4 -1.92 -11.45 -1.11
C ILE A 4 -2.62 -10.11 -1.36
N HIS A 5 -1.90 -9.14 -1.93
CA HIS A 5 -2.44 -7.83 -2.29
C HIS A 5 -2.41 -7.67 -3.80
N PHE A 6 -3.56 -7.38 -4.42
CA PHE A 6 -3.61 -7.02 -5.84
C PHE A 6 -3.88 -5.53 -6.01
N SER A 7 -2.96 -4.86 -6.72
CA SER A 7 -3.11 -3.47 -7.13
C SER A 7 -4.03 -3.29 -8.34
N ARG A 8 -4.27 -4.37 -9.10
CA ARG A 8 -5.14 -4.44 -10.28
C ARG A 8 -6.20 -5.53 -10.09
N PRO A 9 -7.31 -5.52 -10.84
CA PRO A 9 -8.28 -6.61 -10.80
C PRO A 9 -7.60 -7.94 -11.18
N PRO A 10 -7.62 -8.96 -10.31
CA PRO A 10 -6.98 -10.23 -10.61
C PRO A 10 -7.77 -11.01 -11.67
N THR A 11 -7.03 -11.67 -12.54
CA THR A 11 -7.55 -12.62 -13.51
C THR A 11 -7.85 -13.96 -12.85
N LEU A 12 -8.66 -14.80 -13.50
CA LEU A 12 -9.04 -16.11 -12.98
C LEU A 12 -7.82 -17.03 -12.77
N LYS A 13 -6.83 -16.97 -13.67
CA LYS A 13 -5.57 -17.71 -13.55
C LYS A 13 -4.78 -17.31 -12.31
N GLU A 14 -4.67 -16.01 -12.03
CA GLU A 14 -3.94 -15.51 -10.85
C GLU A 14 -4.59 -15.97 -9.55
N ILE A 15 -5.92 -16.04 -9.51
CA ILE A 15 -6.67 -16.54 -8.35
C ILE A 15 -6.44 -18.04 -8.16
N GLU A 16 -6.49 -18.83 -9.23
CA GLU A 16 -6.19 -20.26 -9.18
C GLU A 16 -4.75 -20.53 -8.71
N THR A 17 -3.81 -19.68 -9.14
CA THR A 17 -2.41 -19.78 -8.70
C THR A 17 -2.28 -19.43 -7.22
N ALA A 18 -2.96 -18.38 -6.76
CA ALA A 18 -3.00 -17.98 -5.35
C ALA A 18 -3.64 -19.05 -4.45
N LEU A 19 -4.68 -19.72 -4.94
CA LEU A 19 -5.32 -20.86 -4.27
C LEU A 19 -4.36 -22.04 -4.12
N LYS A 20 -3.64 -22.41 -5.19
CA LYS A 20 -2.61 -23.48 -5.14
C LYS A 20 -1.48 -23.16 -4.17
N GLN A 21 -1.16 -21.88 -3.98
CA GLN A 21 -0.16 -21.42 -3.02
C GLN A 21 -0.67 -21.34 -1.56
N GLY A 22 -1.92 -21.74 -1.32
CA GLY A 22 -2.52 -21.78 0.02
C GLY A 22 -2.93 -20.42 0.57
N THR A 23 -3.21 -19.44 -0.29
CA THR A 23 -3.61 -18.10 0.15
C THR A 23 -5.02 -18.09 0.72
N ARG A 24 -5.21 -17.53 1.91
CA ARG A 24 -6.52 -17.46 2.60
C ARG A 24 -7.18 -16.09 2.53
N GLU A 25 -6.37 -15.03 2.38
CA GLU A 25 -6.86 -13.65 2.35
C GLU A 25 -6.37 -12.90 1.11
N ILE A 26 -7.31 -12.24 0.43
CA ILE A 26 -7.04 -11.37 -0.72
C ILE A 26 -7.40 -9.92 -0.35
N TYR A 27 -6.43 -9.02 -0.50
CA TYR A 27 -6.60 -7.59 -0.29
C TYR A 27 -6.62 -6.87 -1.63
N ILE A 28 -7.71 -6.13 -1.89
CA ILE A 28 -7.88 -5.36 -3.14
C ILE A 28 -8.53 -4.02 -2.87
N SER A 29 -8.25 -3.04 -3.73
CA SER A 29 -8.98 -1.76 -3.70
C SER A 29 -10.42 -1.95 -4.15
N GLN A 30 -11.33 -1.09 -3.68
CA GLN A 30 -12.75 -1.12 -4.07
C GLN A 30 -12.94 -1.11 -5.60
N SER A 31 -12.25 -0.20 -6.29
CA SER A 31 -12.32 -0.08 -7.76
C SER A 31 -11.78 -1.31 -8.49
N SER A 32 -10.83 -2.04 -7.90
CA SER A 32 -10.34 -3.30 -8.46
C SER A 32 -11.32 -4.46 -8.24
N SER A 33 -12.04 -4.44 -7.11
CA SER A 33 -13.10 -5.42 -6.82
C SER A 33 -14.29 -5.29 -7.78
N GLU A 34 -14.73 -4.05 -8.02
CA GLU A 34 -15.86 -3.73 -8.91
C GLU A 34 -15.56 -4.07 -10.38
N ARG A 35 -14.32 -3.85 -10.83
CA ARG A 35 -13.88 -4.17 -12.20
C ARG A 35 -13.56 -5.66 -12.42
N MET A 36 -13.65 -6.48 -11.38
CA MET A 36 -13.36 -7.89 -11.48
C MET A 36 -14.49 -8.61 -12.24
N SER A 37 -14.14 -9.63 -13.03
CA SER A 37 -15.15 -10.40 -13.75
C SER A 37 -16.09 -11.13 -12.77
N LYS A 38 -17.38 -11.22 -13.10
CA LYS A 38 -18.38 -11.96 -12.28
C LYS A 38 -17.95 -13.42 -12.03
N ARG A 39 -17.29 -14.03 -13.01
CA ARG A 39 -16.77 -15.41 -12.91
C ARG A 39 -15.67 -15.51 -11.84
N THR A 40 -14.75 -14.55 -11.82
CA THR A 40 -13.70 -14.49 -10.79
C THR A 40 -14.29 -14.26 -9.40
N GLN A 41 -15.24 -13.32 -9.25
CA GLN A 41 -15.92 -13.07 -7.97
C GLN A 41 -16.63 -14.32 -7.43
N LYS A 42 -17.33 -15.06 -8.31
CA LYS A 42 -18.00 -16.31 -7.94
C LYS A 42 -16.99 -17.36 -7.45
N LYS A 43 -15.86 -17.52 -8.16
CA LYS A 43 -14.81 -18.47 -7.79
C LYS A 43 -14.19 -18.16 -6.43
N ILE A 44 -13.99 -16.87 -6.10
CA ILE A 44 -13.49 -16.47 -4.78
C ILE A 44 -14.50 -16.81 -3.68
N LYS A 45 -15.79 -16.54 -3.90
CA LYS A 45 -16.86 -16.89 -2.94
C LYS A 45 -16.97 -18.39 -2.71
N GLU A 46 -16.86 -19.19 -3.78
CA GLU A 46 -16.91 -20.66 -3.70
C GLU A 46 -15.69 -21.28 -3.02
N SER A 47 -14.54 -20.59 -3.05
CA SER A 47 -13.27 -21.11 -2.52
C SER A 47 -13.00 -20.74 -1.06
N GLY A 48 -13.92 -20.06 -0.38
CA GLY A 48 -13.80 -19.72 1.04
C GLY A 48 -12.72 -18.68 1.36
N ILE A 49 -12.17 -17.99 0.35
CA ILE A 49 -11.20 -16.92 0.55
C ILE A 49 -11.91 -15.66 1.03
N THR A 50 -11.34 -15.00 2.03
CA THR A 50 -11.86 -13.72 2.52
C THR A 50 -11.30 -12.57 1.66
N ILE A 51 -12.21 -11.75 1.08
CA ILE A 51 -11.83 -10.53 0.36
C ILE A 51 -11.89 -9.36 1.32
N ASN A 52 -10.74 -8.74 1.57
CA ASN A 52 -10.64 -7.50 2.32
C ASN A 52 -10.54 -6.33 1.34
N ILE A 53 -11.62 -5.54 1.25
CA ILE A 53 -11.64 -4.32 0.44
C ILE A 53 -10.88 -3.22 1.19
N GLU A 54 -9.69 -2.89 0.70
CA GLU A 54 -8.93 -1.78 1.23
C GLU A 54 -9.54 -0.46 0.73
N LYS A 55 -10.11 0.31 1.66
CA LYS A 55 -10.61 1.68 1.41
C LYS A 55 -9.50 2.73 1.32
N VAL A 56 -8.23 2.35 1.46
CA VAL A 56 -7.15 3.34 1.57
C VAL A 56 -6.66 3.74 0.19
N ALA A 57 -6.98 4.97 -0.18
CA ALA A 57 -6.51 5.61 -1.40
C ALA A 57 -5.08 6.15 -1.25
N GLY A 58 -4.24 5.96 -2.27
CA GLY A 58 -2.92 6.59 -2.39
C GLY A 58 -1.90 5.74 -3.17
N ARG A 59 -0.94 6.40 -3.82
CA ARG A 59 0.22 5.72 -4.42
C ARG A 59 1.18 5.33 -3.30
N PRO A 60 1.73 4.10 -3.28
CA PRO A 60 2.73 3.74 -2.30
C PRO A 60 3.95 4.66 -2.40
N ILE A 61 4.40 5.21 -1.28
CA ILE A 61 5.62 6.01 -1.22
C ILE A 61 6.79 5.08 -1.53
N ASN A 62 7.53 5.37 -2.61
CA ASN A 62 8.69 4.60 -3.04
C ASN A 62 9.97 5.20 -2.44
N MET A 63 10.06 5.22 -1.11
CA MET A 63 11.17 5.78 -0.35
C MET A 63 11.54 4.84 0.79
N SER A 64 12.82 4.83 1.20
CA SER A 64 13.24 4.04 2.36
C SER A 64 12.55 4.55 3.63
N LEU A 65 12.21 3.61 4.52
CA LEU A 65 11.60 3.93 5.82
C LEU A 65 12.47 4.88 6.64
N GLN A 66 13.80 4.72 6.57
CA GLN A 66 14.77 5.57 7.28
C GLN A 66 14.63 7.04 6.87
N LYS A 67 14.57 7.33 5.57
CA LYS A 67 14.40 8.70 5.06
C LYS A 67 13.05 9.30 5.45
N ILE A 68 12.00 8.49 5.51
CA ILE A 68 10.68 8.93 5.96
C ILE A 68 10.74 9.33 7.44
N LEU A 69 11.36 8.50 8.29
CA LEU A 69 11.52 8.79 9.71
C LEU A 69 12.35 10.05 9.95
N GLU A 70 13.47 10.19 9.24
CA GLU A 70 14.35 11.37 9.29
C GLU A 70 13.58 12.65 8.96
N ILE A 71 12.77 12.66 7.89
CA ILE A 71 11.93 13.82 7.54
C ILE A 71 10.92 14.14 8.66
N VAL A 72 10.31 13.12 9.26
CA VAL A 72 9.31 13.29 10.32
C VAL A 72 9.95 13.82 11.60
N GLU A 73 11.14 13.35 11.96
CA GLU A 73 11.90 13.84 13.11
C GLU A 73 12.34 15.30 12.91
N LEU A 74 12.93 15.64 11.76
CA LEU A 74 13.30 17.02 11.46
C LEU A 74 12.10 17.99 11.50
N HIS A 75 10.92 17.53 11.08
CA HIS A 75 9.70 18.33 11.17
C HIS A 75 9.21 18.50 12.62
N LYS A 76 9.33 17.47 13.46
CA LYS A 76 9.03 17.56 14.90
C LYS A 76 9.97 18.54 15.61
N ASP A 77 11.21 18.65 15.14
CA ASP A 77 12.18 19.66 15.59
C ASP A 77 11.92 21.06 15.01
N HIS A 78 10.70 21.31 14.51
CA HIS A 78 10.23 22.58 13.95
C HIS A 78 11.02 23.10 12.74
N ARG A 79 11.77 22.24 12.04
CA ARG A 79 12.40 22.64 10.77
C ARG A 79 11.35 22.89 9.70
N THR A 80 11.57 23.94 8.92
CA THR A 80 10.73 24.26 7.77
C THR A 80 10.97 23.28 6.63
N TYR A 81 9.99 23.11 5.74
CA TYR A 81 10.12 22.20 4.60
C TYR A 81 11.31 22.52 3.67
N ARG A 82 11.75 23.79 3.62
CA ARG A 82 12.93 24.21 2.85
C ARG A 82 14.23 23.78 3.53
N GLU A 83 14.32 23.90 4.85
CA GLU A 83 15.50 23.42 5.59
C GLU A 83 15.61 21.89 5.51
N ILE A 84 14.49 21.17 5.62
CA ILE A 84 14.47 19.71 5.48
C ILE A 84 14.94 19.29 4.08
N GLU A 85 14.55 20.02 3.04
CA GLU A 85 15.03 19.80 1.67
C GLU A 85 16.55 19.99 1.56
N GLN A 86 17.09 21.03 2.18
CA GLN A 86 18.55 21.29 2.20
C GLN A 86 19.32 20.20 2.95
N ILE A 87 18.78 19.68 4.06
CA ILE A 87 19.42 18.64 4.88
C ILE A 87 19.37 17.27 4.18
N THR A 88 18.18 16.87 3.71
CA THR A 88 17.93 15.51 3.22
C THR A 88 18.13 15.34 1.72
N GLY A 89 18.23 16.46 0.97
CA GLY A 89 18.25 16.49 -0.49
C GLY A 89 16.91 16.09 -1.13
N ILE A 90 15.83 15.98 -0.34
CA ILE A 90 14.51 15.56 -0.82
C ILE A 90 13.70 16.81 -1.21
N PRO A 91 13.11 16.85 -2.42
CA PRO A 91 12.38 18.03 -2.87
C PRO A 91 11.30 18.47 -1.87
N LYS A 92 11.15 19.79 -1.65
CA LYS A 92 10.17 20.37 -0.71
C LYS A 92 8.75 19.82 -0.91
N SER A 93 8.33 19.62 -2.15
CA SER A 93 7.01 19.05 -2.48
C SER A 93 6.86 17.61 -1.97
N THR A 94 7.92 16.82 -2.05
CA THR A 94 7.99 15.46 -1.52
C THR A 94 8.05 15.46 0.00
N VAL A 95 8.78 16.39 0.63
CA VAL A 95 8.80 16.57 2.09
C VAL A 95 7.41 16.92 2.61
N HIS A 96 6.76 17.91 2.00
CA HIS A 96 5.38 18.30 2.35
C HIS A 96 4.41 17.13 2.18
N TYR A 97 4.54 16.37 1.09
CA TYR A 97 3.78 15.15 0.89
C TYR A 97 4.06 14.15 2.01
N ILE A 98 5.31 13.81 2.30
CA ILE A 98 5.66 12.84 3.35
C ILE A 98 5.11 13.26 4.70
N ILE A 99 5.22 14.53 5.09
CA ILE A 99 4.69 15.01 6.38
C ILE A 99 3.16 14.95 6.43
N LYS A 100 2.49 15.39 5.35
CA LYS A 100 1.04 15.27 5.21
C LYS A 100 0.55 13.81 5.28
N TYR A 101 1.34 12.88 4.76
CA TYR A 101 1.01 11.46 4.67
C TYR A 101 1.64 10.59 5.77
N ALA A 102 2.58 11.10 6.57
CA ALA A 102 3.18 10.42 7.73
C ALA A 102 2.15 10.24 8.86
N GLN A 103 1.10 11.05 8.85
CA GLN A 103 -0.09 10.85 9.67
C GLN A 103 -0.96 9.67 9.18
N ARG A 104 -0.69 9.09 8.00
CA ARG A 104 -1.40 7.90 7.51
C ARG A 104 -0.64 6.64 7.91
N GLN A 105 -1.39 5.68 8.43
CA GLN A 105 -0.96 4.38 8.94
C GLN A 105 -0.43 3.42 7.85
N LYS A 106 0.24 3.83 6.76
CA LYS A 106 0.78 2.88 5.74
C LYS A 106 2.12 3.31 5.16
N ILE A 107 3.14 2.45 5.26
CA ILE A 107 4.48 2.60 4.68
C ILE A 107 4.85 1.36 3.86
N LYS A 108 5.43 1.53 2.67
CA LYS A 108 5.92 0.42 1.85
C LYS A 108 7.38 0.11 2.19
N LYS A 109 7.68 -1.08 2.72
CA LYS A 109 9.04 -1.59 2.97
C LYS A 109 9.32 -2.75 2.02
N GLY A 110 9.99 -2.47 0.90
CA GLY A 110 10.26 -3.46 -0.15
C GLY A 110 8.97 -3.92 -0.86
N LYS A 111 8.68 -5.24 -0.84
CA LYS A 111 7.43 -5.81 -1.40
C LYS A 111 6.24 -5.79 -0.41
N LYS A 112 6.44 -5.35 0.83
CA LYS A 112 5.40 -5.37 1.89
C LYS A 112 4.88 -3.97 2.19
N ILE A 113 3.57 -3.87 2.43
CA ILE A 113 2.92 -2.66 2.95
C ILE A 113 2.75 -2.87 4.46
N VAL A 114 3.41 -2.04 5.26
CA VAL A 114 3.40 -2.07 6.73
C VAL A 114 2.52 -0.94 7.21
N TYR A 115 1.65 -1.19 8.18
CA TYR A 115 0.85 -0.14 8.79
C TYR A 115 1.58 0.39 10.02
N LEU A 116 1.66 1.73 10.19
CA LEU A 116 2.19 2.35 11.41
C LEU A 116 1.18 2.26 12.53
#